data_AF-A0A840QFP7-F1
#
_entry.id   AF-A0A840QFP7-F1
#
_cell.length_a   1.000
_cell.length_b   1.000
_cell.length_c   1.000
_cell.angle_alpha   90.00
_cell.angle_beta   90.00
_cell.angle_gamma   90.00
#
_symmetry.space_group_name_H-M   'P 1'
#
loop_
_entity.id
_entity.type
_entity.pdbx_description
1 polymer ?
#
loop_
_entity_poly.entity_id
_entity_poly.type
_entity_poly.pdbx_seq_one_letter_code
_entity_poly.pdbx_strand_id
1 'polypeptide(L)' 'MINPATGEQVEYGTRGQVVMSHVSKVMFLPNNLERDTAIRVRAPEGHVGDSVSAPQPVKTFAGEAVIEGIC' A
#
# COMPACT_ATOMS: atom_id res chain seq x y z
N MET A 1 2.29 5.24 1.34
CA MET A 1 1.04 4.62 1.84
C MET A 1 0.09 5.69 2.32
N ILE A 2 -1.21 5.47 2.14
CA ILE A 2 -2.24 6.48 2.41
C ILE A 2 -3.32 5.97 3.36
N ASN A 3 -4.02 6.90 4.02
CA ASN A 3 -5.27 6.61 4.69
C ASN A 3 -6.37 6.47 3.63
N PRO A 4 -7.08 5.33 3.55
CA PRO A 4 -8.12 5.12 2.55
C PRO A 4 -9.29 6.11 2.64
N ALA A 5 -9.54 6.68 3.83
CA ALA A 5 -10.65 7.62 4.04
C ALA A 5 -10.30 9.05 3.62
N THR A 6 -9.04 9.48 3.80
CA THR A 6 -8.62 10.87 3.52
C THR A 6 -7.74 11.02 2.29
N GLY A 7 -7.16 9.93 1.79
CA GLY A 7 -6.16 9.95 0.72
C GLY A 7 -4.78 10.48 1.15
N GLU A 8 -4.63 10.89 2.41
CA GLU A 8 -3.39 11.49 2.91
C GLU A 8 -2.35 10.45 3.28
N GLN A 9 -1.08 10.83 3.19
CA GLN A 9 0.04 9.95 3.53
C GLN A 9 0.06 9.64 5.04
N VAL A 10 0.25 8.36 5.38
CA VAL A 10 0.33 7.93 6.79
C VAL A 10 1.75 8.04 7.34
N GLU A 11 1.89 8.24 8.65
CA GLU A 11 3.18 8.30 9.34
C GLU A 11 3.92 6.95 9.36
N TYR A 12 5.24 6.99 9.58
CA TYR A 12 6.01 5.77 9.81
C TYR A 12 5.54 5.06 11.09
N GLY A 13 5.53 3.72 11.06
CA GLY A 13 5.02 2.87 12.14
C GLY A 13 3.49 2.72 12.16
N THR A 14 2.78 3.38 11.26
CA THR A 14 1.31 3.30 11.19
C THR A 14 0.82 2.47 10.00
N ARG A 15 -0.37 1.88 10.13
CA ARG A 15 -1.00 1.09 9.06
C ARG A 15 -1.67 2.02 8.05
N GLY A 16 -1.39 1.80 6.76
CA GLY A 16 -2.05 2.48 5.65
C GLY A 16 -2.27 1.53 4.47
N GLN A 17 -3.02 1.98 3.47
CA GLN A 17 -3.19 1.26 2.21
C GLN A 17 -1.97 1.48 1.30
N VAL A 18 -1.55 0.41 0.63
CA VAL A 18 -0.39 0.41 -0.24
C VAL A 18 -0.74 1.16 -1.54
N VAL A 19 0.15 2.06 -1.93
CA VAL A 19 0.12 2.76 -3.22
C VAL A 19 1.42 2.44 -3.92
N MET A 20 1.33 1.79 -5.07
CA MET A 20 2.48 1.34 -5.85
C MET A 20 2.63 2.18 -7.11
N SER A 21 3.85 2.59 -7.42
CA SER A 21 4.18 3.19 -8.72
C SER A 21 5.13 2.27 -9.47
N HIS A 22 4.68 1.71 -10.60
CA HIS A 22 5.55 0.96 -11.50
C HIS A 22 6.13 1.91 -12.55
N VAL A 23 7.45 2.02 -12.61
CA VAL A 23 8.16 2.85 -13.58
C VAL A 23 9.24 2.01 -14.24
N SER A 24 9.04 1.67 -15.51
CA SER A 24 10.02 0.96 -16.34
C SER A 24 10.08 1.57 -17.74
N LYS A 25 11.02 1.11 -18.56
CA LYS A 25 11.17 1.59 -19.95
C LYS A 25 9.95 1.26 -20.83
N VAL A 26 9.16 0.27 -20.45
CA VAL A 26 8.05 -0.26 -21.26
C VAL A 26 6.68 0.03 -20.66
N MET A 27 6.62 0.38 -19.37
CA MET A 27 5.37 0.56 -18.66
C MET A 27 5.49 1.62 -17.57
N PHE A 28 4.50 2.52 -17.54
CA PHE A 28 4.35 3.53 -16.50
C PHE A 28 2.95 3.41 -15.89
N LEU A 29 2.89 3.02 -14.62
CA LEU A 29 1.66 2.90 -13.84
C LEU A 29 1.85 3.62 -12.50
N PRO A 30 1.55 4.93 -12.42
CA PRO A 30 1.72 5.70 -11.20
C PRO A 30 0.55 5.51 -10.23
N ASN A 31 0.86 5.54 -8.93
CA ASN A 31 -0.12 5.62 -7.85
C ASN A 31 -1.22 4.55 -7.89
N ASN A 32 -0.87 3.33 -8.33
CA ASN A 32 -1.78 2.19 -8.31
C ASN A 32 -2.17 1.87 -6.87
N LEU A 33 -3.46 1.97 -6.58
CA LEU A 33 -3.99 1.67 -5.26
C LEU A 33 -4.14 0.15 -5.10
N GLU A 34 -3.32 -0.43 -4.25
CA GLU A 34 -3.32 -1.87 -4.02
C GLU A 34 -4.43 -2.27 -3.05
N ARG A 35 -4.84 -3.54 -3.10
CA ARG A 35 -5.85 -4.11 -2.18
C ARG A 35 -5.28 -4.49 -0.82
N ASP A 36 -4.02 -4.13 -0.56
CA ASP A 36 -3.32 -4.45 0.66
C ASP A 36 -3.14 -3.23 1.56
N THR A 37 -3.20 -3.48 2.85
CA THR A 37 -2.75 -2.58 3.91
C THR A 37 -1.48 -3.12 4.54
N ALA A 38 -0.57 -2.23 4.92
CA ALA A 38 0.64 -2.60 5.63
C ALA A 38 1.05 -1.50 6.61
N ILE A 39 1.96 -1.84 7.53
CA ILE A 39 2.61 -0.85 8.39
C ILE A 39 3.76 -0.20 7.61
N ARG A 40 3.77 1.14 7.58
CA ARG A 40 4.76 1.94 6.85
C ARG A 40 6.08 1.92 7.57
N VAL A 41 7.13 1.44 6.92
CA VAL A 41 8.48 1.40 7.49
C VAL A 41 9.44 2.15 6.59
N ARG A 42 10.43 2.79 7.20
CA ARG A 42 11.47 3.50 6.45
C ARG A 42 12.25 2.49 5.61
N ALA A 43 12.45 2.80 4.33
CA ALA A 43 13.31 2.00 3.47
C ALA A 43 14.78 2.06 3.93
N PRO A 44 15.58 1.01 3.69
CA PRO A 44 17.02 1.07 3.90
C PRO A 44 17.66 2.21 3.10
N GLU A 45 18.80 2.71 3.57
CA GLU A 45 19.52 3.77 2.86
C GLU A 45 19.85 3.38 1.42
N GLY A 46 19.68 4.33 0.49
CA GLY A 46 19.89 4.11 -0.94
C GLY A 46 18.69 3.55 -1.71
N HIS A 47 17.59 3.20 -1.03
CA HIS A 47 16.36 2.74 -1.70
C HIS A 47 15.31 3.84 -1.82
N VAL A 48 14.65 3.91 -2.97
CA VAL A 48 13.51 4.80 -3.21
C VAL A 48 12.22 4.13 -2.77
N GLY A 49 11.38 4.86 -2.04
CA GLY A 49 10.07 4.38 -1.56
C GLY A 49 10.08 4.05 -0.07
N ASP A 50 9.03 3.34 0.36
CA ASP A 50 8.88 2.86 1.73
C ASP A 50 8.99 1.33 1.77
N SER A 51 9.50 0.79 2.88
CA SER A 51 9.34 -0.63 3.20
C SER A 51 7.95 -0.87 3.81
N VAL A 52 7.48 -2.11 3.70
CA VAL A 52 6.18 -2.54 4.23
C VAL A 52 6.37 -3.70 5.21
N SER A 53 5.56 -3.75 6.27
CA SER A 53 5.53 -4.87 7.20
C SER A 53 4.10 -5.23 7.60
N ALA A 54 3.90 -6.47 8.04
CA ALA A 54 2.59 -7.03 8.40
C ALA A 54 1.49 -6.77 7.35
N PRO A 55 1.65 -7.23 6.10
CA PRO A 55 0.63 -7.07 5.06
C PRO A 55 -0.67 -7.75 5.47
N GLN A 56 -1.79 -7.07 5.23
CA GLN A 56 -3.14 -7.59 5.44
C GLN A 56 -4.05 -7.03 4.34
N PRO A 57 -5.02 -7.80 3.82
CA PRO A 57 -5.97 -7.29 2.85
C PRO A 57 -6.80 -6.13 3.42
N VAL A 58 -7.22 -5.21 2.56
CA VAL A 58 -8.22 -4.18 2.94
C VAL A 58 -9.52 -4.87 3.37
N LYS A 59 -10.18 -4.35 4.39
CA LYS A 59 -11.46 -4.92 4.88
C LYS A 59 -12.59 -4.80 3.86
N THR A 60 -12.52 -3.80 3.00
CA THR A 60 -13.51 -3.50 1.95
C THR A 60 -12.81 -2.94 0.72
N PHE A 61 -13.15 -3.43 -0.47
CA PHE A 61 -12.66 -2.92 -1.75
C PHE A 61 -13.86 -2.64 -2.66
N ALA A 62 -13.93 -1.44 -3.25
CA ALA A 62 -15.05 -1.01 -4.11
C ALA A 62 -16.47 -1.16 -3.48
N GLY A 63 -16.56 -1.11 -2.14
CA GLY A 63 -17.83 -1.29 -1.41
C GLY A 63 -18.20 -2.74 -1.10
N GLU A 64 -17.39 -3.70 -1.55
CA GLU A 64 -17.58 -5.13 -1.28
C GLU A 64 -16.62 -5.59 -0.17
N ALA A 65 -17.11 -6.44 0.74
CA ALA A 65 -16.30 -7.03 1.79
C ALA A 65 -15.31 -8.02 1.14
N VAL A 66 -14.01 -7.80 1.37
CA VAL A 66 -12.98 -8.71 0.86
C VAL A 66 -12.92 -9.93 1.78
N ILE A 67 -13.39 -11.08 1.30
CA ILE A 67 -13.19 -12.38 1.93
C ILE A 67 -12.13 -13.10 1.10
N GLU A 68 -10.89 -13.16 1.59
CA GLU A 68 -9.87 -14.01 1.01
C GLU A 68 -9.91 -15.39 1.68
N GLY A 69 -9.96 -16.44 0.86
CA GLY A 69 -9.79 -17.82 1.31
C GLY A 69 -8.41 -17.99 1.95
N ILE A 70 -8.41 -18.65 3.10
CA ILE A 70 -7.30 -18.77 4.05
C ILE A 70 -6.01 -19.29 3.39
N CYS A 71 -4.88 -18.73 3.83
CA CYS A 71 -3.50 -19.12 3.55
C CYS A 71 -2.96 -20.20 4.49
#